data_AF-A0A969ZWY0-F1
#
_entry.id   AF-A0A969ZWY0-F1
#
_cell.length_a   1.000
_cell.length_b   1.000
_cell.length_c   1.000
_cell.angle_alpha   90.00
_cell.angle_beta   90.00
_cell.angle_gamma   90.00
#
_symmetry.space_group_name_H-M   'P 1'
#
loop_
_entity.id
_entity.type
_entity.pdbx_description
1 polymer ?
#
loop_
_entity_poly.entity_id
_entity_poly.type
_entity_poly.pdbx_seq_one_letter_code
_entity_poly.pdbx_strand_id
1 'polypeptide(L)'
;MLSIKMLGQVNISYNGVNITDKLSTKLIALICLLVLNHNREMSRERLSAYLWPDSDEEAARYNLRYNLWMVKKLIPADANGQNFILIAKDSCRINKKYRFQCDKLRIDSFNVQEERCIEELLQLKELFEGDFLEGLYLKNCNEFNEIILFERVVCQTKQIEIMKKLTDLYEEADRSEEELQLLHEMMAIEPYNENFAYRILNIYKKTGNRTSGINYYKKFEAKLRRELNIAPNNDLKLLYRTLTEDPGGMKDEYAGRRKAEKKRLMIETRCMKDIDFFWVADVVNALLQKADRSYLLELDANYILDLSYIQNELLLLYERSVSLEHREIGTVPTVRIVNAFVKFLNHACQIYQIHIHINNYSEMDSLSMTVLKHIKACAIDNLCINK
;
A
#
# COMPACT_ATOMS: atom_id res chain seq x y z
N MET A 1 -3.47 -37.55 -13.65
CA MET A 1 -2.82 -37.22 -12.37
C MET A 1 -3.78 -36.42 -11.51
N LEU A 2 -3.75 -36.61 -10.19
CA LEU A 2 -4.49 -35.81 -9.22
C LEU A 2 -3.79 -34.46 -8.99
N SER A 3 -4.54 -33.36 -9.00
CA SER A 3 -4.09 -32.03 -8.62
C SER A 3 -5.07 -31.42 -7.62
N ILE A 4 -4.54 -30.83 -6.55
CA ILE A 4 -5.29 -30.22 -5.45
C ILE A 4 -4.78 -28.79 -5.28
N LYS A 5 -5.65 -27.81 -5.53
CA LYS A 5 -5.40 -26.41 -5.20
C LYS A 5 -6.13 -26.04 -3.91
N MET A 6 -5.39 -25.44 -2.99
CA MET A 6 -5.84 -25.02 -1.65
C MET A 6 -5.50 -23.55 -1.36
N LEU A 7 -4.69 -22.88 -2.20
CA LEU A 7 -4.28 -21.47 -2.04
C LEU A 7 -5.21 -20.54 -2.83
N GLY A 8 -6.46 -20.48 -2.39
CA GLY A 8 -7.58 -19.84 -3.06
C GLY A 8 -8.83 -20.69 -2.88
N GLN A 9 -9.80 -20.54 -3.80
CA GLN A 9 -10.94 -21.45 -3.84
C GLN A 9 -10.49 -22.88 -4.14
N VAL A 10 -11.01 -23.83 -3.37
CA VAL A 10 -10.58 -25.23 -3.47
C VAL A 10 -10.88 -25.79 -4.85
N ASN A 11 -9.85 -26.33 -5.51
CA ASN A 11 -10.00 -27.03 -6.78
C ASN A 11 -9.35 -28.41 -6.69
N ILE A 12 -10.14 -29.46 -6.85
CA ILE A 12 -9.67 -30.84 -6.92
C ILE A 12 -9.94 -31.34 -8.33
N SER A 13 -8.88 -31.65 -9.06
CA SER A 13 -8.92 -32.11 -10.44
C SER A 13 -8.23 -33.46 -10.60
N TYR A 14 -8.82 -34.35 -11.39
CA TYR A 14 -8.26 -35.65 -11.70
C TYR A 14 -8.16 -35.83 -13.21
N ASN A 15 -6.94 -36.09 -13.72
CA ASN A 15 -6.65 -36.16 -15.16
C ASN A 15 -7.10 -34.90 -15.93
N GLY A 16 -6.96 -33.72 -15.30
CA GLY A 16 -7.37 -32.45 -15.88
C GLY A 16 -8.88 -32.16 -15.80
N VAL A 17 -9.69 -33.11 -15.32
CA VAL A 17 -11.12 -32.90 -15.11
C VAL A 17 -11.37 -32.43 -13.69
N ASN A 18 -11.99 -31.26 -13.54
CA ASN A 18 -12.43 -30.76 -12.23
C ASN A 18 -13.50 -31.70 -11.66
N ILE A 19 -13.26 -32.23 -10.46
CA ILE A 19 -14.18 -33.10 -9.74
C ILE A 19 -14.76 -32.45 -8.48
N THR A 20 -14.39 -31.20 -8.18
CA THR A 20 -14.77 -30.47 -6.96
C THR A 20 -16.28 -30.46 -6.74
N ASP A 21 -17.07 -30.18 -7.78
CA ASP A 21 -18.54 -30.11 -7.69
C ASP A 21 -19.21 -31.47 -7.40
N LYS A 22 -18.47 -32.58 -7.57
CA LYS A 22 -18.93 -33.93 -7.23
C LYS A 22 -18.64 -34.28 -5.76
N LEU A 23 -17.91 -33.43 -5.05
CA LEU A 23 -17.49 -33.63 -3.67
C LEU A 23 -18.39 -32.80 -2.75
N SER A 24 -18.84 -33.40 -1.64
CA SER A 24 -19.47 -32.60 -0.59
C SER A 24 -18.42 -31.74 0.11
N THR A 25 -18.84 -30.64 0.74
CA THR A 25 -17.93 -29.78 1.52
C THR A 25 -17.22 -30.55 2.64
N LYS A 26 -17.87 -31.55 3.26
CA LYS A 26 -17.25 -32.44 4.26
C LYS A 26 -16.18 -33.35 3.65
N LEU A 27 -16.40 -33.84 2.43
CA LEU A 27 -15.42 -34.64 1.71
C LEU A 27 -14.19 -33.81 1.33
N ILE A 28 -14.41 -32.58 0.87
CA ILE A 28 -13.32 -31.62 0.59
C ILE A 28 -12.51 -31.37 1.86
N ALA A 29 -13.17 -31.06 2.99
CA ALA A 29 -12.50 -30.84 4.27
C ALA A 29 -11.70 -32.07 4.75
N LEU A 30 -12.23 -33.29 4.56
CA LEU A 30 -11.50 -34.53 4.84
C LEU A 30 -10.22 -34.65 4.02
N ILE A 31 -10.28 -34.38 2.71
CA ILE A 31 -9.11 -34.41 1.83
C ILE A 31 -8.09 -33.36 2.30
N CYS A 32 -8.54 -32.13 2.60
CA CYS A 32 -7.69 -31.05 3.09
C CYS A 32 -6.97 -31.41 4.40
N LEU A 33 -7.69 -31.96 5.38
CA LEU A 33 -7.12 -32.43 6.65
C LEU A 33 -6.03 -33.49 6.44
N LEU A 34 -6.29 -34.45 5.55
CA LEU A 34 -5.31 -35.50 5.23
C LEU A 34 -4.08 -34.94 4.51
N VAL A 35 -4.24 -33.95 3.63
CA VAL A 35 -3.13 -33.28 2.94
C VAL A 35 -2.28 -32.46 3.92
N LEU A 36 -2.90 -31.67 4.80
CA LEU A 36 -2.18 -30.94 5.85
C LEU A 36 -1.39 -31.90 6.76
N ASN A 37 -1.90 -33.11 6.97
CA ASN A 37 -1.26 -34.15 7.76
C ASN A 37 -0.58 -35.24 6.90
N HIS A 38 -0.14 -34.94 5.67
CA HIS A 38 0.35 -35.95 4.70
C HIS A 38 1.52 -36.81 5.21
N ASN A 39 2.28 -36.33 6.20
CA ASN A 39 3.38 -37.07 6.82
C ASN A 39 2.99 -37.93 8.03
N ARG A 40 1.73 -37.90 8.46
CA ARG A 40 1.25 -38.54 9.69
C ARG A 40 0.04 -39.42 9.42
N GLU A 41 -0.23 -40.33 10.35
CA GLU A 41 -1.51 -41.04 10.41
C GLU A 41 -2.50 -40.27 11.25
N MET A 42 -3.74 -40.19 10.79
CA MET A 42 -4.85 -39.61 11.54
C MET A 42 -5.80 -40.71 11.97
N SER A 43 -6.11 -40.77 13.27
CA SER A 43 -7.15 -41.65 13.80
C SER A 43 -8.52 -41.27 13.23
N ARG A 44 -9.36 -42.27 12.99
CA ARG A 44 -10.74 -42.06 12.52
C ARG A 44 -11.57 -41.25 13.52
N GLU A 45 -11.39 -41.49 14.81
CA GLU A 45 -12.04 -40.73 15.90
C GLU A 45 -11.76 -39.23 15.78
N ARG A 46 -10.49 -38.84 15.65
CA ARG A 46 -10.10 -37.44 15.47
C ARG A 46 -10.65 -36.81 14.18
N LEU A 47 -10.67 -37.54 13.08
CA LEU A 47 -11.28 -37.04 11.84
C LEU A 47 -12.79 -36.85 11.99
N SER A 48 -13.46 -37.76 12.70
CA SER A 48 -14.86 -37.63 13.03
C SER A 48 -15.14 -36.42 13.92
N ALA A 49 -14.30 -36.18 14.93
CA ALA A 49 -14.41 -35.01 15.81
C ALA A 49 -14.27 -33.69 15.03
N TYR A 50 -13.32 -33.57 14.10
CA TYR A 50 -13.16 -32.36 13.28
C TYR A 50 -14.35 -32.10 12.35
N LEU A 51 -14.93 -33.14 11.76
CA LEU A 51 -15.85 -33.01 10.63
C LEU A 51 -17.31 -33.24 10.98
N TRP A 52 -17.62 -33.97 12.05
CA TRP A 52 -18.98 -34.26 12.50
C TRP A 52 -19.10 -34.18 14.03
N PRO A 53 -18.72 -33.06 14.67
CA PRO A 53 -18.73 -32.94 16.13
C PRO A 53 -20.13 -33.07 16.76
N ASP A 54 -21.18 -32.70 16.01
CA ASP A 54 -22.56 -32.76 16.49
C ASP A 54 -23.25 -34.11 16.22
N SER A 55 -22.57 -35.04 15.54
CA SER A 55 -23.14 -36.36 15.25
C SER A 55 -22.86 -37.32 16.40
N ASP A 56 -23.80 -38.22 16.67
CA ASP A 56 -23.50 -39.38 17.52
C ASP A 56 -22.39 -40.24 16.89
N GLU A 57 -21.80 -41.11 17.70
CA GLU A 57 -20.63 -41.90 17.31
C GLU A 57 -20.90 -42.85 16.12
N GLU A 58 -22.10 -43.43 16.01
CA GLU A 58 -22.45 -44.31 14.90
C GLU A 58 -22.62 -43.53 13.60
N ALA A 59 -23.33 -42.41 13.65
CA ALA A 59 -23.53 -41.51 12.52
C ALA A 59 -22.19 -40.92 12.04
N ALA A 60 -21.33 -40.46 12.96
CA ALA A 60 -20.02 -39.92 12.63
C ALA A 60 -19.11 -40.98 11.96
N ARG A 61 -19.11 -42.23 12.47
CA ARG A 61 -18.37 -43.35 11.86
C ARG A 61 -18.92 -43.74 10.49
N TYR A 62 -20.24 -43.75 10.34
CA TYR A 62 -20.89 -44.00 9.05
C TYR A 62 -20.51 -42.94 8.02
N ASN A 63 -20.61 -41.66 8.38
CA ASN A 63 -20.26 -40.54 7.53
C ASN A 63 -18.80 -40.57 7.11
N LEU A 64 -17.88 -40.82 8.05
CA LEU A 64 -16.46 -40.93 7.73
C LEU A 64 -16.19 -42.10 6.76
N ARG A 65 -16.77 -43.28 7.01
CA ARG A 65 -16.63 -44.45 6.13
C ARG A 65 -17.15 -44.16 4.72
N TYR A 66 -18.32 -43.52 4.61
CA TYR A 66 -18.88 -43.12 3.32
C TYR A 66 -17.96 -42.15 2.58
N ASN A 67 -17.45 -41.11 3.26
CA ASN A 67 -16.56 -40.13 2.65
C ASN A 67 -15.22 -40.76 2.22
N LEU A 68 -14.64 -41.65 3.03
CA LEU A 68 -13.43 -42.40 2.65
C LEU A 68 -13.66 -43.31 1.44
N TRP A 69 -14.83 -43.94 1.34
CA TRP A 69 -15.22 -44.70 0.16
C TRP A 69 -15.39 -43.78 -1.08
N MET A 70 -16.01 -42.62 -0.90
CA MET A 70 -16.16 -41.61 -1.96
C MET A 70 -14.81 -41.09 -2.48
N VAL A 71 -13.81 -40.89 -1.60
CA VAL A 71 -12.43 -40.57 -2.04
C VAL A 71 -11.92 -41.63 -3.00
N LYS A 72 -12.01 -42.93 -2.64
CA LYS A 72 -11.54 -44.03 -3.49
C LYS A 72 -12.30 -44.13 -4.81
N LYS A 73 -13.59 -43.81 -4.80
CA LYS A 73 -14.44 -43.87 -6.00
C LYS A 73 -14.12 -42.75 -6.99
N LEU A 74 -13.89 -41.54 -6.50
CA LEU A 74 -13.67 -40.35 -7.35
C LEU A 74 -12.18 -40.11 -7.67
N ILE A 75 -11.28 -40.58 -6.82
CA ILE A 75 -9.83 -40.53 -6.99
C ILE A 75 -9.33 -41.99 -7.05
N PRO A 76 -9.37 -42.62 -8.24
CA PRO A 76 -9.02 -44.01 -8.39
C PRO A 76 -7.51 -44.24 -8.20
N ALA A 77 -7.14 -45.51 -8.11
CA ALA A 77 -5.73 -45.91 -8.06
C ALA A 77 -4.97 -45.45 -9.30
N ASP A 78 -3.68 -45.14 -9.13
CA ASP A 78 -2.81 -44.80 -10.24
C ASP A 78 -2.45 -46.03 -11.09
N ALA A 79 -1.67 -45.83 -12.15
CA ALA A 79 -1.24 -46.91 -13.04
C ALA A 79 -0.43 -48.02 -12.33
N ASN A 80 0.15 -47.74 -11.16
CA ASN A 80 0.89 -48.70 -10.33
C ASN A 80 0.01 -49.33 -9.23
N GLY A 81 -1.32 -49.17 -9.32
CA GLY A 81 -2.28 -49.67 -8.35
C GLY A 81 -2.21 -48.98 -6.98
N GLN A 82 -1.51 -47.85 -6.86
CA GLN A 82 -1.46 -47.11 -5.60
C GLN A 82 -2.75 -46.32 -5.42
N ASN A 83 -3.37 -46.42 -4.25
CA ASN A 83 -4.50 -45.58 -3.88
C ASN A 83 -4.01 -44.26 -3.28
N PHE A 84 -4.77 -43.17 -3.47
CA PHE A 84 -4.44 -41.84 -2.90
C PHE A 84 -4.36 -41.86 -1.37
N ILE A 85 -5.29 -42.57 -0.72
CA ILE A 85 -5.32 -42.74 0.73
C ILE A 85 -5.13 -44.21 1.12
N LEU A 86 -4.39 -44.43 2.21
CA LEU A 86 -4.33 -45.71 2.90
C LEU A 86 -5.29 -45.68 4.08
N ILE A 87 -6.10 -46.73 4.18
CA ILE A 87 -7.14 -46.86 5.20
C ILE A 87 -6.83 -48.10 6.03
N ALA A 88 -6.54 -47.92 7.30
CA ALA A 88 -6.44 -48.99 8.29
C ALA A 88 -7.76 -49.11 9.07
N LYS A 89 -7.80 -50.02 10.06
CA LYS A 89 -8.97 -50.25 10.91
C LYS A 89 -9.41 -48.95 11.62
N ASP A 90 -8.46 -48.29 12.28
CA ASP A 90 -8.73 -47.15 13.16
C ASP A 90 -8.02 -45.86 12.71
N SER A 91 -7.28 -45.89 11.59
CA SER A 91 -6.56 -44.73 11.05
C SER A 91 -6.67 -44.60 9.53
N CYS A 92 -6.32 -43.42 9.01
CA CYS A 92 -6.06 -43.20 7.60
C CYS A 92 -4.98 -42.13 7.38
N ARG A 93 -4.35 -42.18 6.21
CA ARG A 93 -3.32 -41.22 5.78
C ARG A 93 -3.21 -41.13 4.27
N ILE A 94 -2.54 -40.08 3.80
CA ILE A 94 -2.07 -40.00 2.41
C ILE A 94 -1.07 -41.11 2.12
N ASN A 95 -1.21 -41.76 0.97
CA ASN A 95 -0.24 -42.71 0.48
C ASN A 95 0.96 -41.99 -0.14
N LYS A 96 2.12 -42.03 0.51
CA LYS A 96 3.37 -41.42 -0.01
C LYS A 96 3.81 -41.98 -1.37
N LYS A 97 3.34 -43.17 -1.77
CA LYS A 97 3.63 -43.77 -3.08
C LYS A 97 2.72 -43.25 -4.19
N TYR A 98 1.61 -42.61 -3.85
CA TYR A 98 0.69 -42.03 -4.82
C TYR A 98 1.20 -40.66 -5.27
N ARG A 99 1.37 -40.47 -6.58
CA ARG A 99 1.83 -39.19 -7.13
C ARG A 99 0.65 -38.24 -7.36
N PHE A 100 0.71 -37.08 -6.72
CA PHE A 100 -0.24 -36.00 -6.91
C PHE A 100 0.46 -34.64 -6.80
N GLN A 101 -0.18 -33.60 -7.31
CA GLN A 101 0.27 -32.22 -7.16
C GLN A 101 -0.60 -31.52 -6.12
N CYS A 102 0.02 -30.75 -5.24
CA CYS A 102 -0.67 -29.87 -4.31
C CYS A 102 0.12 -28.58 -4.14
N ASP A 103 -0.55 -27.46 -4.35
CA ASP A 103 0.02 -26.12 -4.21
C ASP A 103 0.49 -25.83 -2.78
N LYS A 104 -0.32 -26.18 -1.76
CA LYS A 104 0.04 -26.03 -0.35
C LYS A 104 1.29 -26.82 0.01
N LEU A 105 1.40 -28.08 -0.43
CA LEU A 105 2.60 -28.88 -0.17
C LEU A 105 3.83 -28.33 -0.90
N ARG A 106 3.64 -27.75 -2.10
CA ARG A 106 4.72 -27.10 -2.85
C ARG A 106 5.23 -25.87 -2.10
N ILE A 107 4.33 -25.04 -1.56
CA ILE A 107 4.70 -23.88 -0.72
C ILE A 107 5.31 -24.31 0.62
N ASP A 108 4.81 -25.36 1.27
CA ASP A 108 5.38 -25.85 2.53
C ASP A 108 6.81 -26.38 2.37
N SER A 109 7.15 -26.87 1.16
CA SER A 109 8.51 -27.29 0.82
C SER A 109 9.45 -26.12 0.49
N PHE A 110 8.93 -24.88 0.37
CA PHE A 110 9.76 -23.72 0.07
C PHE A 110 10.66 -23.38 1.26
N ASN A 111 11.96 -23.37 0.97
CA ASN A 111 13.01 -22.97 1.89
C ASN A 111 13.72 -21.72 1.35
N VAL A 112 13.66 -20.63 2.11
CA VAL A 112 14.23 -19.32 1.72
C VAL A 112 15.76 -19.34 1.59
N GLN A 113 16.43 -20.32 2.21
CA GLN A 113 17.88 -20.46 2.16
C GLN A 113 18.38 -21.14 0.89
N GLU A 114 17.50 -21.81 0.14
CA GLU A 114 17.89 -22.43 -1.13
C GLU A 114 18.06 -21.38 -2.22
N GLU A 115 19.07 -21.56 -3.06
CA GLU A 115 19.23 -20.78 -4.28
C GLU A 115 18.13 -21.16 -5.26
N ARG A 116 17.42 -20.14 -5.76
CA ARG A 116 16.35 -20.29 -6.75
C ARG A 116 16.43 -19.14 -7.74
N CYS A 117 16.06 -19.40 -8.99
CA CYS A 117 15.97 -18.36 -9.99
C CYS A 117 14.63 -17.61 -9.90
N ILE A 118 14.56 -16.45 -10.58
CA ILE A 118 13.39 -15.59 -10.64
C ILE A 118 12.17 -16.34 -11.16
N GLU A 119 12.34 -17.16 -12.21
CA GLU A 119 11.25 -17.91 -12.84
C GLU A 119 10.60 -18.91 -11.88
N GLU A 120 11.40 -19.59 -11.04
CA GLU A 120 10.88 -20.51 -10.04
C GLU A 120 10.06 -19.78 -8.97
N LEU A 121 10.55 -18.64 -8.47
CA LEU A 121 9.83 -17.85 -7.46
C LEU A 121 8.54 -17.24 -8.01
N LEU A 122 8.53 -16.80 -9.27
CA LEU A 122 7.31 -16.34 -9.94
C LEU A 122 6.27 -17.46 -10.02
N GLN A 123 6.67 -18.68 -10.40
CA GLN A 123 5.76 -19.82 -10.40
C GLN A 123 5.20 -20.14 -9.01
N LEU A 124 5.97 -19.95 -7.94
CA LEU A 124 5.48 -20.15 -6.58
C LEU A 124 4.51 -19.02 -6.16
N LYS A 125 4.82 -17.77 -6.52
CA LYS A 125 3.93 -16.61 -6.29
C LYS A 125 2.57 -16.80 -6.98
N GLU A 126 2.56 -17.30 -8.22
CA GLU A 126 1.35 -17.56 -9.00
C GLU A 126 0.44 -18.65 -8.40
N LEU A 127 0.94 -19.47 -7.45
CA LEU A 127 0.08 -20.46 -6.76
C LEU A 127 -0.93 -19.81 -5.82
N PHE A 128 -0.68 -18.58 -5.37
CA PHE A 128 -1.59 -17.86 -4.48
C PHE A 128 -2.67 -17.15 -5.30
N GLU A 129 -3.76 -17.86 -5.58
CA GLU A 129 -4.95 -17.34 -6.27
C GLU A 129 -5.95 -16.66 -5.30
N GLY A 130 -5.76 -16.88 -4.00
CA GLY A 130 -6.52 -16.27 -2.90
C GLY A 130 -6.07 -16.78 -1.53
N ASP A 131 -6.87 -16.55 -0.50
CA ASP A 131 -6.61 -17.07 0.83
C ASP A 131 -6.61 -18.61 0.86
N PHE A 132 -5.86 -19.20 1.78
CA PHE A 132 -5.92 -20.65 2.00
C PHE A 132 -7.37 -21.10 2.29
N LEU A 133 -7.87 -22.04 1.48
CA LEU A 133 -9.25 -22.52 1.47
C LEU A 133 -10.25 -21.35 1.51
N GLU A 134 -10.12 -20.44 0.54
CA GLU A 134 -10.96 -19.25 0.42
C GLU A 134 -12.44 -19.63 0.36
N GLY A 135 -13.27 -18.94 1.15
CA GLY A 135 -14.70 -19.18 1.23
C GLY A 135 -15.13 -20.49 1.91
N LEU A 136 -14.20 -21.38 2.28
CA LEU A 136 -14.53 -22.62 2.98
C LEU A 136 -14.83 -22.35 4.45
N TYR A 137 -16.05 -22.67 4.87
CA TYR A 137 -16.47 -22.64 6.26
C TYR A 137 -17.43 -23.79 6.53
N LEU A 138 -17.21 -24.52 7.63
CA LEU A 138 -18.10 -25.59 8.06
C LEU A 138 -18.82 -25.20 9.33
N LYS A 139 -20.15 -25.11 9.26
CA LYS A 139 -20.99 -24.86 10.43
C LYS A 139 -20.72 -25.89 11.54
N ASN A 140 -20.60 -25.40 12.77
CA ASN A 140 -20.35 -26.16 14.00
C ASN A 140 -19.04 -26.97 14.02
N CYS A 141 -18.10 -26.74 13.10
CA CYS A 141 -16.80 -27.44 13.07
C CYS A 141 -15.67 -26.51 13.50
N ASN A 142 -15.77 -25.98 14.73
CA ASN A 142 -14.90 -24.91 15.21
C ASN A 142 -13.41 -25.29 15.15
N GLU A 143 -13.04 -26.48 15.63
CA GLU A 143 -11.65 -26.93 15.61
C GLU A 143 -11.07 -27.02 14.19
N PHE A 144 -11.88 -27.41 13.19
CA PHE A 144 -11.46 -27.43 11.79
C PHE A 144 -11.34 -26.01 11.23
N ASN A 145 -12.30 -25.14 11.52
CA ASN A 145 -12.26 -23.74 11.06
C ASN A 145 -11.07 -22.98 11.69
N GLU A 146 -10.68 -23.28 12.93
CA GLU A 146 -9.48 -22.74 13.57
C GLU A 146 -8.19 -23.19 12.86
N ILE A 147 -8.11 -24.44 12.41
CA ILE A 147 -7.00 -24.92 11.57
C ILE A 147 -6.92 -24.10 10.28
N ILE A 148 -8.05 -23.81 9.62
CA ILE A 148 -8.07 -22.97 8.41
C ILE A 148 -7.49 -21.58 8.71
N LEU A 149 -7.93 -20.95 9.80
CA LEU A 149 -7.43 -19.62 10.18
C LEU A 149 -5.92 -19.62 10.45
N PHE A 150 -5.43 -20.63 11.18
CA PHE A 150 -4.00 -20.77 11.44
C PHE A 150 -3.21 -20.96 10.13
N GLU A 151 -3.65 -21.87 9.26
CA GLU A 151 -2.98 -22.15 7.99
C GLU A 151 -3.01 -20.95 7.03
N ARG A 152 -4.04 -20.08 7.09
CA ARG A 152 -4.05 -18.81 6.33
C ARG A 152 -2.89 -17.90 6.73
N VAL A 153 -2.62 -17.75 8.03
CA VAL A 153 -1.48 -16.97 8.52
C VAL A 153 -0.16 -17.58 8.08
N VAL A 154 -0.02 -18.91 8.16
CA VAL A 154 1.17 -19.64 7.69
C VAL A 154 1.39 -19.41 6.19
N CYS A 155 0.34 -19.54 5.38
CA CYS A 155 0.41 -19.34 3.92
C CYS A 155 0.76 -17.89 3.57
N GLN A 156 0.16 -16.91 4.23
CA GLN A 156 0.46 -15.49 4.02
C GLN A 156 1.93 -15.18 4.37
N THR A 157 2.43 -15.75 5.47
CA THR A 157 3.86 -15.63 5.83
C THR A 157 4.76 -16.20 4.73
N LYS A 158 4.42 -17.38 4.21
CA LYS A 158 5.16 -18.00 3.10
C LYS A 158 5.10 -17.20 1.81
N GLN A 159 3.94 -16.63 1.47
CA GLN A 159 3.78 -15.73 0.33
C GLN A 159 4.74 -14.55 0.44
N ILE A 160 4.77 -13.89 1.61
CA ILE A 160 5.69 -12.77 1.87
C ILE A 160 7.15 -13.21 1.83
N GLU A 161 7.52 -14.39 2.35
CA GLU A 161 8.89 -14.92 2.25
C GLU A 161 9.34 -15.09 0.79
N ILE A 162 8.47 -15.66 -0.06
CA ILE A 162 8.75 -15.85 -1.49
C ILE A 162 8.91 -14.49 -2.18
N MET A 163 8.00 -13.55 -1.92
CA MET A 163 8.06 -12.21 -2.51
C MET A 163 9.29 -11.44 -2.03
N LYS A 164 9.70 -11.56 -0.75
CA LYS A 164 10.95 -10.99 -0.24
C LYS A 164 12.17 -11.51 -1.00
N LYS A 165 12.30 -12.83 -1.12
CA LYS A 165 13.39 -13.45 -1.89
C LYS A 165 13.40 -12.94 -3.34
N LEU A 166 12.23 -12.81 -3.96
CA LEU A 166 12.10 -12.30 -5.31
C LEU A 166 12.49 -10.81 -5.41
N THR A 167 12.12 -9.97 -4.43
CA THR A 167 12.59 -8.57 -4.38
C THR A 167 14.12 -8.49 -4.24
N ASP A 168 14.74 -9.37 -3.46
CA ASP A 168 16.21 -9.39 -3.31
C ASP A 168 16.89 -9.74 -4.63
N LEU A 169 16.38 -10.73 -5.37
CA LEU A 169 16.89 -11.08 -6.69
C LEU A 169 16.67 -9.97 -7.73
N TYR A 170 15.55 -9.23 -7.66
CA TYR A 170 15.34 -8.08 -8.53
C TYR A 170 16.29 -6.93 -8.22
N GLU A 171 16.59 -6.68 -6.95
CA GLU A 171 17.58 -5.68 -6.55
C GLU A 171 18.99 -6.07 -7.06
N GLU A 172 19.40 -7.34 -6.89
CA GLU A 172 20.69 -7.85 -7.40
C GLU A 172 20.80 -7.77 -8.92
N ALA A 173 19.69 -7.94 -9.63
CA ALA A 173 19.61 -7.85 -11.09
C ALA A 173 19.37 -6.43 -11.64
N ASP A 174 19.32 -5.41 -10.77
CA ASP A 174 18.99 -4.01 -11.10
C ASP A 174 17.64 -3.83 -11.82
N ARG A 175 16.68 -4.73 -11.54
CA ARG A 175 15.31 -4.73 -12.09
C ARG A 175 14.36 -3.90 -11.24
N SER A 176 14.62 -2.60 -11.20
CA SER A 176 13.94 -1.64 -10.33
C SER A 176 12.42 -1.53 -10.55
N GLU A 177 11.94 -1.71 -11.79
CA GLU A 177 10.51 -1.60 -12.11
C GLU A 177 9.72 -2.80 -11.56
N GLU A 178 10.24 -4.01 -11.78
CA GLU A 178 9.66 -5.25 -11.27
C GLU A 178 9.73 -5.32 -9.73
N GLU A 179 10.85 -4.86 -9.13
CA GLU A 179 10.97 -4.75 -7.67
C GLU A 179 9.90 -3.80 -7.11
N LEU A 180 9.71 -2.63 -7.73
CA LEU A 180 8.73 -1.63 -7.28
C LEU A 180 7.30 -2.16 -7.37
N GLN A 181 6.94 -2.81 -8.48
CA GLN A 181 5.62 -3.44 -8.64
C GLN A 181 5.38 -4.49 -7.54
N LEU A 182 6.36 -5.35 -7.30
CA LEU A 182 6.25 -6.40 -6.29
C LEU A 182 6.12 -5.83 -4.87
N LEU A 183 6.89 -4.80 -4.54
CA LEU A 183 6.79 -4.11 -3.25
C LEU A 183 5.42 -3.46 -3.06
N HIS A 184 4.80 -2.92 -4.11
CA HIS A 184 3.44 -2.39 -4.02
C HIS A 184 2.41 -3.48 -3.72
N GLU A 185 2.54 -4.67 -4.32
CA GLU A 185 1.70 -5.82 -3.96
C GLU A 185 1.90 -6.23 -2.49
N MET A 186 3.15 -6.29 -2.02
CA MET A 186 3.46 -6.61 -0.61
C MET A 186 2.88 -5.57 0.36
N MET A 187 2.84 -4.29 -0.04
CA MET A 187 2.23 -3.20 0.75
C MET A 187 0.70 -3.30 0.85
N ALA A 188 0.03 -4.05 -0.03
CA ALA A 188 -1.38 -4.36 0.14
C ALA A 188 -1.60 -5.40 1.25
N ILE A 189 -0.61 -6.28 1.47
CA ILE A 189 -0.65 -7.35 2.49
C ILE A 189 -0.16 -6.82 3.84
N GLU A 190 0.98 -6.14 3.88
CA GLU A 190 1.58 -5.55 5.10
C GLU A 190 1.62 -4.01 5.00
N PRO A 191 0.46 -3.33 5.13
CA PRO A 191 0.30 -1.90 4.85
C PRO A 191 1.12 -0.93 5.70
N TYR A 192 1.72 -1.41 6.78
CA TYR A 192 2.48 -0.64 7.75
C TYR A 192 3.95 -1.04 7.80
N ASN A 193 4.41 -1.89 6.88
CA ASN A 193 5.79 -2.37 6.89
C ASN A 193 6.75 -1.26 6.42
N GLU A 194 7.47 -0.69 7.38
CA GLU A 194 8.41 0.41 7.13
C GLU A 194 9.63 -0.02 6.29
N ASN A 195 10.02 -1.31 6.30
CA ASN A 195 11.12 -1.81 5.48
C ASN A 195 10.73 -1.83 3.99
N PHE A 196 9.50 -2.22 3.66
CA PHE A 196 9.01 -2.16 2.28
C PHE A 196 8.89 -0.72 1.80
N ALA A 197 8.37 0.17 2.64
CA ALA A 197 8.35 1.60 2.35
C ALA A 197 9.78 2.15 2.11
N TYR A 198 10.77 1.70 2.88
CA TYR A 198 12.16 2.13 2.72
C TYR A 198 12.72 1.70 1.36
N ARG A 199 12.52 0.43 0.96
CA ARG A 199 12.94 -0.07 -0.36
C ARG A 199 12.29 0.73 -1.49
N ILE A 200 10.99 0.99 -1.42
CA ILE A 200 10.27 1.81 -2.41
C ILE A 200 10.88 3.21 -2.52
N LEU A 201 11.13 3.89 -1.40
CA LEU A 201 11.80 5.19 -1.40
C LEU A 201 13.21 5.12 -2.01
N ASN A 202 13.95 4.05 -1.71
CA ASN A 202 15.30 3.87 -2.22
C ASN A 202 15.31 3.65 -3.73
N ILE A 203 14.35 2.90 -4.28
CA ILE A 203 14.17 2.76 -5.73
C ILE A 203 13.87 4.12 -6.37
N TYR A 204 12.94 4.91 -5.82
CA TYR A 204 12.66 6.26 -6.34
C TYR A 204 13.88 7.19 -6.28
N LYS A 205 14.73 7.03 -5.26
CA LYS A 205 16.01 7.73 -5.17
C LYS A 205 16.98 7.29 -6.27
N LYS A 206 17.21 5.97 -6.41
CA LYS A 206 18.13 5.37 -7.40
C LYS A 206 17.72 5.73 -8.83
N THR A 207 16.43 5.70 -9.13
CA THR A 207 15.85 6.00 -10.46
C THR A 207 15.69 7.50 -10.74
N GLY A 208 16.01 8.38 -9.79
CA GLY A 208 15.86 9.84 -9.94
C GLY A 208 14.41 10.34 -9.93
N ASN A 209 13.43 9.47 -9.65
CA ASN A 209 12.01 9.82 -9.57
C ASN A 209 11.65 10.42 -8.18
N ARG A 210 12.32 11.51 -7.85
CA ARG A 210 12.26 12.21 -6.56
C ARG A 210 10.84 12.61 -6.16
N THR A 211 10.07 13.17 -7.10
CA THR A 211 8.68 13.62 -6.87
C THR A 211 7.80 12.45 -6.40
N SER A 212 7.95 11.27 -7.02
CA SER A 212 7.21 10.08 -6.61
C SER A 212 7.63 9.61 -5.22
N GLY A 213 8.92 9.63 -4.90
CA GLY A 213 9.42 9.28 -3.56
C GLY A 213 8.90 10.20 -2.45
N ILE A 214 8.91 11.53 -2.68
CA ILE A 214 8.37 12.52 -1.73
C ILE A 214 6.87 12.30 -1.51
N ASN A 215 6.11 12.13 -2.59
CA ASN A 215 4.66 11.91 -2.51
C ASN A 215 4.33 10.59 -1.82
N TYR A 216 5.08 9.52 -2.11
CA TYR A 216 4.90 8.23 -1.46
C TYR A 216 5.15 8.33 0.05
N TYR A 217 6.27 8.93 0.48
CA TYR A 217 6.57 9.09 1.92
C TYR A 217 5.45 9.84 2.65
N LYS A 218 4.98 10.97 2.10
CA LYS A 218 3.90 11.76 2.71
C LYS A 218 2.61 10.94 2.86
N LYS A 219 2.25 10.15 1.84
CA LYS A 219 1.08 9.24 1.90
C LYS A 219 1.26 8.15 2.97
N PHE A 220 2.43 7.53 3.02
CA PHE A 220 2.73 6.49 3.99
C PHE A 220 2.73 7.03 5.43
N GLU A 221 3.36 8.19 5.67
CA GLU A 221 3.33 8.88 6.97
C GLU A 221 1.91 9.23 7.40
N ALA A 222 1.10 9.79 6.50
CA ALA A 222 -0.30 10.10 6.78
C ALA A 222 -1.10 8.84 7.16
N LYS A 223 -0.83 7.71 6.50
CA LYS A 223 -1.46 6.42 6.80
C LYS A 223 -1.07 5.92 8.20
N LEU A 224 0.21 5.91 8.56
CA LEU A 224 0.68 5.51 9.89
C LEU A 224 0.07 6.38 10.99
N ARG A 225 0.03 7.70 10.80
CA ARG A 225 -0.57 8.62 11.77
C ARG A 225 -2.06 8.39 11.93
N ARG A 226 -2.79 8.22 10.81
CA ARG A 226 -4.26 8.03 10.83
C ARG A 226 -4.67 6.71 11.46
N GLU A 227 -3.99 5.62 11.12
CA GLU A 227 -4.44 4.25 11.47
C GLU A 227 -3.79 3.71 12.74
N LEU A 228 -2.55 4.11 13.04
CA LEU A 228 -1.79 3.59 14.17
C LEU A 228 -1.36 4.67 15.18
N ASN A 229 -1.59 5.96 14.88
CA ASN A 229 -1.13 7.09 15.69
C ASN A 229 0.38 7.07 15.99
N ILE A 230 1.17 6.59 15.03
CA ILE A 230 2.63 6.58 15.09
C ILE A 230 3.23 7.38 13.94
N ALA A 231 4.48 7.82 14.11
CA ALA A 231 5.27 8.43 13.05
C ALA A 231 6.24 7.41 12.44
N PRO A 232 6.70 7.62 11.18
CA PRO A 232 7.76 6.78 10.60
C PRO A 232 9.02 6.74 11.48
N ASN A 233 9.76 5.66 11.38
CA ASN A 233 11.04 5.43 12.01
C ASN A 233 12.11 6.40 11.49
N ASN A 234 13.26 6.40 12.15
CA ASN A 234 14.33 7.34 11.83
C ASN A 234 14.97 7.08 10.46
N ASP A 235 15.03 5.83 10.01
CA ASP A 235 15.64 5.46 8.73
C ASP A 235 14.83 5.99 7.56
N LEU A 236 13.51 5.85 7.61
CA LEU A 236 12.60 6.43 6.63
C LEU A 236 12.64 7.96 6.63
N LYS A 237 12.67 8.58 7.81
CA LYS A 237 12.80 10.04 7.93
C LYS A 237 14.11 10.54 7.34
N LEU A 238 15.21 9.83 7.56
CA LEU A 238 16.52 10.19 7.01
C LEU A 238 16.53 10.01 5.49
N LEU A 239 16.00 8.90 4.97
CA LEU A 239 15.90 8.68 3.53
C LEU A 239 15.04 9.74 2.84
N TYR A 240 13.90 10.09 3.45
CA TYR A 240 13.06 11.21 3.02
C TYR A 240 13.82 12.54 3.02
N ARG A 241 14.58 12.83 4.08
CA ARG A 241 15.44 14.03 4.12
C ARG A 241 16.42 14.02 2.96
N THR A 242 17.09 12.91 2.66
CA THR A 242 17.97 12.85 1.49
C THR A 242 17.20 13.10 0.20
N LEU A 243 15.98 12.55 0.02
CA LEU A 243 15.14 12.86 -1.14
C LEU A 243 14.73 14.33 -1.21
N THR A 244 14.65 15.06 -0.10
CA THR A 244 14.34 16.50 -0.08
C THR A 244 15.58 17.40 -0.13
N GLU A 245 16.72 16.92 0.35
CA GLU A 245 18.01 17.61 0.47
C GLU A 245 18.95 17.31 -0.70
N ASP A 246 18.59 16.36 -1.57
CA ASP A 246 19.31 15.99 -2.79
C ASP A 246 18.73 16.73 -4.01
N PRO A 247 19.24 17.93 -4.34
CA PRO A 247 19.27 18.44 -5.69
C PRO A 247 20.51 17.87 -6.42
N GLY A 248 20.52 16.56 -6.66
CA GLY A 248 21.33 15.90 -7.67
C GLY A 248 22.56 15.13 -7.17
N GLY A 249 22.65 13.88 -7.63
CA GLY A 249 23.89 13.34 -8.18
C GLY A 249 24.44 14.25 -9.28
N MET A 250 25.12 15.31 -8.84
CA MET A 250 26.04 16.16 -9.61
C MET A 250 26.83 17.01 -8.61
N LYS A 251 27.82 16.38 -7.98
CA LYS A 251 29.04 17.02 -7.45
C LYS A 251 30.17 16.13 -7.96
N ASP A 252 30.99 16.57 -8.90
CA ASP A 252 31.93 17.67 -8.73
C ASP A 252 32.14 18.46 -10.03
N GLU A 253 31.67 19.72 -10.06
CA GLU A 253 32.31 20.78 -10.85
C GLU A 253 31.83 22.22 -10.53
N TYR A 254 31.05 22.43 -9.47
CA TYR A 254 30.55 23.77 -9.11
C TYR A 254 30.87 24.21 -7.68
N ALA A 255 32.01 23.77 -7.14
CA ALA A 255 32.73 24.57 -6.13
C ALA A 255 33.41 25.76 -6.83
N GLY A 256 32.59 26.69 -7.33
CA GLY A 256 33.11 27.86 -8.05
C GLY A 256 32.17 28.53 -9.05
N ARG A 257 30.85 28.63 -8.82
CA ARG A 257 30.02 29.63 -9.55
C ARG A 257 29.00 30.32 -8.65
N ARG A 258 28.98 31.65 -8.80
CA ARG A 258 28.16 32.70 -8.17
C ARG A 258 26.67 32.32 -8.03
N LYS A 259 26.01 32.86 -6.99
CA LYS A 259 24.54 32.99 -6.84
C LYS A 259 23.85 33.04 -8.21
N ALA A 260 23.18 31.98 -8.62
CA ALA A 260 22.22 32.08 -9.71
C ALA A 260 21.07 32.97 -9.21
N GLU A 261 20.82 34.08 -9.89
CA GLU A 261 19.77 35.02 -9.50
C GLU A 261 18.39 34.33 -9.63
N LYS A 262 17.60 34.39 -8.56
CA LYS A 262 16.21 33.90 -8.59
C LYS A 262 15.45 34.61 -9.70
N LYS A 263 14.62 33.87 -10.45
CA LYS A 263 13.77 34.45 -11.49
C LYS A 263 12.91 35.57 -10.88
N ARG A 264 13.01 36.78 -11.46
CA ARG A 264 12.27 37.95 -10.99
C ARG A 264 10.82 37.90 -11.47
N LEU A 265 9.87 38.01 -10.54
CA LEU A 265 8.45 38.15 -10.83
C LEU A 265 8.00 39.57 -10.50
N MET A 266 7.54 40.29 -11.52
CA MET A 266 6.91 41.59 -11.37
C MET A 266 5.40 41.37 -11.34
N ILE A 267 4.72 41.64 -10.23
CA ILE A 267 3.27 41.61 -10.14
C ILE A 267 2.72 43.01 -9.87
N GLU A 268 1.60 43.31 -10.50
CA GLU A 268 0.84 44.53 -10.24
C GLU A 268 -0.43 44.12 -9.51
N THR A 269 -0.75 44.86 -8.46
CA THR A 269 -1.90 44.59 -7.60
C THR A 269 -2.72 45.86 -7.43
N ARG A 270 -4.00 45.74 -7.11
CA ARG A 270 -4.92 46.86 -6.92
C ARG A 270 -5.48 46.83 -5.51
N CYS A 271 -5.92 47.99 -5.07
CA CYS A 271 -6.61 48.16 -3.80
C CYS A 271 -8.08 48.49 -4.03
N MET A 272 -8.92 48.10 -3.08
CA MET A 272 -10.32 48.49 -3.03
C MET A 272 -10.70 48.78 -1.58
N LYS A 273 -11.37 49.91 -1.37
CA LYS A 273 -11.78 50.36 -0.05
C LYS A 273 -12.97 49.54 0.42
N ASP A 274 -13.09 49.38 1.74
CA ASP A 274 -14.24 48.75 2.40
C ASP A 274 -14.49 47.27 2.03
N ILE A 275 -13.50 46.59 1.44
CA ILE A 275 -13.50 45.13 1.23
C ILE A 275 -12.32 44.50 1.99
N ASP A 276 -12.63 43.76 3.04
CA ASP A 276 -11.64 43.09 3.88
C ASP A 276 -10.73 42.17 3.06
N PHE A 277 -9.41 42.31 3.25
CA PHE A 277 -8.37 41.49 2.62
C PHE A 277 -8.30 41.58 1.09
N PHE A 278 -8.91 42.58 0.44
CA PHE A 278 -8.94 42.67 -1.01
C PHE A 278 -7.53 42.64 -1.63
N TRP A 279 -6.62 43.47 -1.13
CA TRP A 279 -5.25 43.51 -1.65
C TRP A 279 -4.50 42.20 -1.39
N VAL A 280 -4.74 41.55 -0.25
CA VAL A 280 -4.15 40.24 0.07
C VAL A 280 -4.60 39.19 -0.97
N ALA A 281 -5.90 39.12 -1.24
CA ALA A 281 -6.47 38.21 -2.23
C ALA A 281 -5.94 38.50 -3.65
N ASP A 282 -5.74 39.77 -3.99
CA ASP A 282 -5.23 40.20 -5.31
C ASP A 282 -3.75 39.87 -5.49
N VAL A 283 -2.92 39.98 -4.44
CA VAL A 283 -1.52 39.51 -4.45
C VAL A 283 -1.47 38.00 -4.73
N VAL A 284 -2.29 37.21 -4.04
CA VAL A 284 -2.37 35.76 -4.26
C VAL A 284 -2.74 35.45 -5.71
N ASN A 285 -3.77 36.12 -6.24
CA ASN A 285 -4.19 35.96 -7.63
C ASN A 285 -3.08 36.29 -8.63
N ALA A 286 -2.42 37.45 -8.46
CA ALA A 286 -1.36 37.89 -9.36
C ALA A 286 -0.17 36.92 -9.36
N LEU A 287 0.14 36.30 -8.22
CA LEU A 287 1.14 35.24 -8.15
C LEU A 287 0.68 33.97 -8.85
N LEU A 288 -0.56 33.52 -8.67
CA LEU A 288 -1.10 32.33 -9.37
C LEU A 288 -1.12 32.47 -10.90
N GLN A 289 -1.17 33.69 -11.40
CA GLN A 289 -1.13 33.98 -12.83
C GLN A 289 0.30 34.01 -13.41
N LYS A 290 1.30 34.43 -12.62
CA LYS A 290 2.68 34.65 -13.12
C LYS A 290 3.70 33.62 -12.67
N ALA A 291 3.47 32.97 -11.55
CA ALA A 291 4.32 31.91 -11.02
C ALA A 291 3.88 30.55 -11.56
N ASP A 292 4.80 29.58 -11.50
CA ASP A 292 4.46 28.20 -11.79
C ASP A 292 3.67 27.62 -10.61
N ARG A 293 2.44 27.18 -10.93
CA ARG A 293 1.43 26.74 -9.97
C ARG A 293 1.85 25.46 -9.23
N SER A 294 2.66 24.63 -9.87
CA SER A 294 3.13 23.37 -9.28
C SER A 294 3.90 23.63 -7.97
N TYR A 295 4.78 24.62 -7.96
CA TYR A 295 5.57 24.97 -6.77
C TYR A 295 4.76 25.73 -5.73
N LEU A 296 3.80 26.59 -6.14
CA LEU A 296 3.00 27.36 -5.19
C LEU A 296 2.04 26.50 -4.36
N LEU A 297 1.59 25.36 -4.90
CA LEU A 297 0.68 24.42 -4.22
C LEU A 297 1.40 23.39 -3.34
N GLU A 298 2.73 23.43 -3.23
CA GLU A 298 3.50 22.59 -2.30
C GLU A 298 3.38 23.03 -0.82
N LEU A 299 2.66 24.13 -0.55
CA LEU A 299 2.37 24.63 0.79
C LEU A 299 1.38 23.69 1.53
N ASP A 300 1.42 23.69 2.86
CA ASP A 300 0.49 22.90 3.68
C ASP A 300 -0.98 23.18 3.30
N ALA A 301 -1.75 22.10 3.17
CA ALA A 301 -3.15 22.11 2.76
C ALA A 301 -4.01 23.09 3.57
N ASN A 302 -3.74 23.23 4.88
CA ASN A 302 -4.53 24.10 5.74
C ASN A 302 -4.30 25.59 5.42
N TYR A 303 -3.09 25.99 5.04
CA TYR A 303 -2.83 27.37 4.62
C TYR A 303 -3.46 27.67 3.26
N ILE A 304 -3.44 26.69 2.35
CA ILE A 304 -4.12 26.81 1.05
C ILE A 304 -5.63 26.94 1.24
N LEU A 305 -6.24 26.10 2.08
CA LEU A 305 -7.66 26.18 2.40
C LEU A 305 -8.00 27.51 3.10
N ASP A 306 -7.20 27.98 4.04
CA ASP A 306 -7.43 29.26 4.73
C ASP A 306 -7.34 30.47 3.78
N LEU A 307 -6.41 30.46 2.82
CA LEU A 307 -6.33 31.52 1.81
C LEU A 307 -7.43 31.43 0.76
N SER A 308 -7.90 30.23 0.47
CA SER A 308 -9.00 30.06 -0.49
C SER A 308 -10.31 30.72 -0.05
N TYR A 309 -10.46 30.96 1.26
CA TYR A 309 -11.58 31.73 1.80
C TYR A 309 -11.66 33.15 1.22
N ILE A 310 -10.52 33.78 0.91
CA ILE A 310 -10.45 35.11 0.30
C ILE A 310 -10.08 35.08 -1.18
N GLN A 311 -9.53 33.96 -1.69
CA GLN A 311 -9.16 33.80 -3.10
C GLN A 311 -9.54 32.40 -3.63
N ASN A 312 -10.76 32.29 -4.16
CA ASN A 312 -11.36 31.01 -4.58
C ASN A 312 -10.57 30.26 -5.67
N GLU A 313 -9.83 30.96 -6.54
CA GLU A 313 -9.02 30.31 -7.58
C GLU A 313 -7.99 29.34 -6.98
N LEU A 314 -7.53 29.60 -5.75
CA LEU A 314 -6.59 28.73 -5.05
C LEU A 314 -7.21 27.38 -4.70
N LEU A 315 -8.49 27.33 -4.31
CA LEU A 315 -9.23 26.09 -4.06
C LEU A 315 -9.44 25.30 -5.34
N LEU A 316 -9.89 25.97 -6.41
CA LEU A 316 -10.14 25.33 -7.71
C LEU A 316 -8.89 24.66 -8.28
N LEU A 317 -7.71 25.27 -8.09
CA LEU A 317 -6.43 24.69 -8.50
C LEU A 317 -5.99 23.54 -7.58
N TYR A 318 -6.28 23.65 -6.29
CA TYR A 318 -5.92 22.64 -5.30
C TYR A 318 -6.79 21.37 -5.43
N GLU A 319 -8.09 21.49 -5.64
CA GLU A 319 -9.02 20.36 -5.88
C GLU A 319 -8.69 19.60 -7.16
N ARG A 320 -8.19 20.28 -8.19
CA ARG A 320 -7.73 19.62 -9.44
C ARG A 320 -6.47 18.78 -9.24
N SER A 321 -5.70 19.03 -8.18
CA SER A 321 -4.44 18.34 -7.88
C SER A 321 -4.54 17.35 -6.73
N VAL A 322 -5.58 17.42 -5.91
CA VAL A 322 -5.80 16.57 -4.73
C VAL A 322 -7.28 16.21 -4.59
N SER A 323 -7.61 14.92 -4.46
CA SER A 323 -8.97 14.47 -4.11
C SER A 323 -9.29 14.88 -2.67
N LEU A 324 -10.07 15.94 -2.50
CA LEU A 324 -10.58 16.37 -1.20
C LEU A 324 -11.98 15.81 -0.98
N GLU A 325 -12.20 15.15 0.16
CA GLU A 325 -13.56 14.93 0.67
C GLU A 325 -14.15 16.28 1.06
N HIS A 326 -15.39 16.55 0.65
CA HIS A 326 -16.12 17.81 0.84
C HIS A 326 -16.01 18.32 2.29
N ARG A 327 -15.09 19.25 2.54
CA ARG A 327 -15.07 20.04 3.77
C ARG A 327 -15.91 21.28 3.54
N GLU A 328 -16.95 21.47 4.33
CA GLU A 328 -17.62 22.77 4.43
C GLU A 328 -16.60 23.80 4.94
N ILE A 329 -16.24 24.76 4.10
CA ILE A 329 -15.38 25.89 4.51
C ILE A 329 -16.26 26.84 5.33
N GLY A 330 -16.27 26.66 6.65
CA GLY A 330 -16.83 27.64 7.58
C GLY A 330 -16.06 28.97 7.55
N THR A 331 -16.55 29.98 8.27
CA THR A 331 -15.85 31.29 8.39
C THR A 331 -14.44 31.11 8.92
N VAL A 332 -13.42 31.58 8.20
CA VAL A 332 -12.01 31.48 8.61
C VAL A 332 -11.63 32.69 9.48
N PRO A 333 -11.11 32.48 10.72
CA PRO A 333 -10.61 33.56 11.56
C PRO A 333 -9.55 34.41 10.86
N THR A 334 -9.61 35.74 11.03
CA THR A 334 -8.68 36.70 10.41
C THR A 334 -7.20 36.37 10.65
N VAL A 335 -6.84 35.94 11.87
CA VAL A 335 -5.47 35.54 12.21
C VAL A 335 -4.95 34.38 11.36
N ARG A 336 -5.83 33.44 10.97
CA ARG A 336 -5.46 32.31 10.11
C ARG A 336 -5.21 32.75 8.68
N ILE A 337 -6.05 33.65 8.16
CA ILE A 337 -5.87 34.26 6.83
C ILE A 337 -4.52 34.98 6.76
N VAL A 338 -4.20 35.81 7.76
CA VAL A 338 -2.93 36.54 7.82
C VAL A 338 -1.73 35.59 7.89
N ASN A 339 -1.77 34.59 8.77
CA ASN A 339 -0.68 33.61 8.90
C ASN A 339 -0.48 32.81 7.61
N ALA A 340 -1.57 32.34 7.00
CA ALA A 340 -1.55 31.61 5.75
C ALA A 340 -0.95 32.47 4.61
N PHE A 341 -1.32 33.75 4.52
CA PHE A 341 -0.77 34.68 3.54
C PHE A 341 0.73 34.90 3.71
N VAL A 342 1.18 35.12 4.95
CA VAL A 342 2.60 35.30 5.25
C VAL A 342 3.40 34.04 4.89
N LYS A 343 2.87 32.85 5.18
CA LYS A 343 3.50 31.58 4.80
C LYS A 343 3.55 31.40 3.29
N PHE A 344 2.46 31.71 2.59
CA PHE A 344 2.38 31.67 1.13
C PHE A 344 3.39 32.61 0.47
N LEU A 345 3.48 33.87 0.92
CA LEU A 345 4.44 34.84 0.40
C LEU A 345 5.89 34.43 0.67
N ASN A 346 6.19 33.93 1.87
CA ASN A 346 7.54 33.43 2.19
C ASN A 346 7.93 32.28 1.28
N HIS A 347 7.03 31.30 1.08
CA HIS A 347 7.25 30.18 0.16
C HIS A 347 7.49 30.67 -1.27
N ALA A 348 6.65 31.59 -1.75
CA ALA A 348 6.84 32.18 -3.08
C ALA A 348 8.18 32.92 -3.21
N CYS A 349 8.64 33.62 -2.18
CA CYS A 349 9.94 34.33 -2.16
C CYS A 349 11.15 33.40 -1.99
N GLN A 350 10.95 32.17 -1.53
CA GLN A 350 12.01 31.15 -1.57
C GLN A 350 12.31 30.75 -3.02
N ILE A 351 11.29 30.75 -3.88
CA ILE A 351 11.39 30.33 -5.29
C ILE A 351 11.75 31.51 -6.21
N TYR A 352 11.14 32.68 -5.96
CA TYR A 352 11.23 33.85 -6.84
C TYR A 352 11.79 35.08 -6.14
N GLN A 353 12.30 36.03 -6.93
CA GLN A 353 12.47 37.40 -6.46
C GLN A 353 11.22 38.20 -6.83
N ILE A 354 10.38 38.51 -5.85
CA ILE A 354 9.04 39.06 -6.09
C ILE A 354 9.06 40.58 -5.89
N HIS A 355 8.55 41.29 -6.89
CA HIS A 355 8.38 42.74 -6.87
C HIS A 355 6.91 43.04 -7.07
N ILE A 356 6.28 43.60 -6.03
CA ILE A 356 4.87 43.97 -6.01
C ILE A 356 4.76 45.48 -6.21
N HIS A 357 4.07 45.89 -7.26
CA HIS A 357 3.63 47.27 -7.43
C HIS A 357 2.15 47.39 -7.05
N ILE A 358 1.83 48.31 -6.15
CA ILE A 358 0.48 48.51 -5.61
C ILE A 358 -0.16 49.72 -6.28
N ASN A 359 -1.06 49.47 -7.22
CA ASN A 359 -1.88 50.50 -7.83
C ASN A 359 -2.97 50.99 -6.88
N ASN A 360 -3.27 52.29 -6.93
CA ASN A 360 -4.31 52.96 -6.14
C ASN A 360 -4.18 52.73 -4.62
N TYR A 361 -2.96 52.84 -4.09
CA TYR A 361 -2.65 52.59 -2.68
C TYR A 361 -3.56 53.31 -1.68
N SER A 362 -4.09 54.50 -2.01
CA SER A 362 -5.02 55.26 -1.15
C SER A 362 -6.32 54.52 -0.86
N GLU A 363 -6.70 53.57 -1.71
CA GLU A 363 -7.92 52.78 -1.63
C GLU A 363 -7.72 51.45 -0.89
N MET A 364 -6.62 51.24 -0.16
CA MET A 364 -6.38 49.98 0.57
C MET A 364 -7.30 49.84 1.79
N ASP A 365 -7.92 48.66 1.94
CA ASP A 365 -8.74 48.34 3.12
C ASP A 365 -7.90 48.27 4.41
N SER A 366 -8.56 48.46 5.56
CA SER A 366 -7.89 48.58 6.85
C SER A 366 -7.14 47.32 7.29
N LEU A 367 -7.65 46.13 6.93
CA LEU A 367 -7.05 44.85 7.27
C LEU A 367 -5.83 44.58 6.38
N SER A 368 -5.93 44.75 5.06
CA SER A 368 -4.78 44.66 4.16
C SER A 368 -3.69 45.67 4.50
N MET A 369 -4.06 46.88 4.92
CA MET A 369 -3.10 47.89 5.39
C MET A 369 -2.33 47.42 6.63
N THR A 370 -3.01 46.72 7.54
CA THR A 370 -2.39 46.11 8.73
C THR A 370 -1.46 44.96 8.33
N VAL A 371 -1.90 44.10 7.40
CA VAL A 371 -1.10 42.99 6.86
C VAL A 371 0.15 43.49 6.15
N LEU A 372 0.04 44.53 5.32
CA LEU A 372 1.17 45.13 4.63
C LEU A 372 2.21 45.67 5.61
N LYS A 373 1.78 46.36 6.68
CA LYS A 373 2.68 46.83 7.75
C LYS A 373 3.40 45.64 8.41
N HIS A 374 2.68 44.56 8.70
CA HIS A 374 3.25 43.36 9.28
C HIS A 374 4.30 42.70 8.36
N ILE A 375 4.00 42.53 7.06
CA ILE A 375 4.94 41.95 6.09
C ILE A 375 6.21 42.79 5.97
N LYS A 376 6.09 44.12 5.97
CA LYS A 376 7.26 45.02 5.97
C LYS A 376 8.10 44.87 7.23
N ALA A 377 7.48 44.64 8.39
CA ALA A 377 8.19 44.39 9.64
C ALA A 377 8.89 43.02 9.66
N CYS A 378 8.32 42.01 8.99
CA CYS A 378 8.90 40.66 8.90
C CYS A 378 10.15 40.55 8.01
N ALA A 379 10.48 41.59 7.24
CA ALA A 379 11.68 41.67 6.40
C ALA A 379 11.90 40.44 5.50
N ILE A 380 10.87 40.02 4.77
CA ILE A 380 10.92 38.83 3.90
C ILE A 380 11.98 39.00 2.81
N ASP A 381 12.98 38.12 2.81
CA ASP A 381 14.05 38.12 1.82
C ASP A 381 13.51 37.92 0.40
N ASN A 382 14.04 38.68 -0.55
CA ASN A 382 13.65 38.65 -1.98
C ASN A 382 12.26 39.20 -2.30
N LEU A 383 11.62 39.88 -1.34
CA LEU A 383 10.37 40.61 -1.55
C LEU A 383 10.60 42.12 -1.60
N CYS A 384 10.14 42.75 -2.67
CA CYS A 384 10.12 44.21 -2.81
C CYS A 384 8.66 44.67 -3.01
N ILE A 385 8.21 45.67 -2.25
CA ILE A 385 6.84 46.19 -2.34
C ILE A 385 6.87 47.70 -2.47
N ASN A 386 6.45 48.18 -3.64
CA ASN A 386 6.38 49.59 -3.97
C ASN A 386 4.92 50.02 -4.18
N LYS A 387 4.65 51.29 -3.89
CA LYS A 387 3.33 51.91 -4.08
C LYS A 387 3.30 52.72 -5.36
#